data_AF-K6D5P4-F1
#
_entry.id   AF-K6D5P4-F1
#
_cell.length_a   1.000
_cell.length_b   1.000
_cell.length_c   1.000
_cell.angle_alpha   90.00
_cell.angle_beta   90.00
_cell.angle_gamma   90.00
#
_symmetry.space_group_name_H-M   'P 1'
#
loop_
_entity.id
_entity.type
_entity.pdbx_description
1 polymer ?
#
loop_
_entity_poly.entity_id
_entity_poly.type
_entity_poly.pdbx_seq_one_letter_code
_entity_poly.pdbx_strand_id
1 'polypeptide(L)'
;MSQNQIAKQNNSTAILGETEVFIRRSAAGAIKAIKGKVNLLESKGHLAKIQDKVMITEAGYRELNKIAGVSIITPEKLTLPDGKVVVNPYPIVDPVSGTISKVWVKKIGIGYSPIGNLVITSSTLLYDIQMYLIQDLAKKVQYNKDAGRICMEQTLSEEDMKRGAFFKIEGNVGVWVDLSHKDVLKAFDTFINNKLFAERKAQTICERNVLKKHPSLSTTYVEPQMLNGKHVGQVTVIGFTHDLSKDELLEMADQAERGEPIKVRGEDAQIIDHYDDVTEEDIVSSTDEDEIAQQVKDEGQQPAQNQSADPTFFNESGVVF
;
A
#
# COMPACT_ATOMS: atom_id res chain seq x y z
N MET A 1 -36.42 -2.73 -56.49
CA MET A 1 -36.90 -2.92 -55.11
C MET A 1 -36.34 -4.23 -54.58
N SER A 2 -35.16 -4.21 -53.95
CA SER A 2 -34.52 -5.39 -53.34
C SER A 2 -34.37 -5.18 -51.84
N GLN A 3 -34.62 -6.27 -51.11
CA GLN A 3 -34.64 -6.39 -49.66
C GLN A 3 -33.21 -6.33 -49.11
N ASN A 4 -32.92 -5.34 -48.26
CA ASN A 4 -31.77 -5.33 -47.37
C ASN A 4 -32.24 -4.82 -46.00
N GLN A 5 -32.88 -5.68 -45.22
CA GLN A 5 -33.08 -5.46 -43.79
C GLN A 5 -31.85 -5.97 -43.06
N ILE A 6 -30.99 -5.03 -42.66
CA ILE A 6 -29.90 -5.24 -41.73
C ILE A 6 -30.51 -5.70 -40.41
N ALA A 7 -30.22 -6.96 -40.03
CA ALA A 7 -30.53 -7.48 -38.72
C ALA A 7 -29.77 -6.67 -37.66
N LYS A 8 -30.47 -5.76 -36.98
CA LYS A 8 -30.00 -5.19 -35.71
C LYS A 8 -29.94 -6.32 -34.69
N GLN A 9 -28.75 -6.88 -34.47
CA GLN A 9 -28.49 -7.67 -33.28
C GLN A 9 -28.66 -6.76 -32.06
N ASN A 10 -29.77 -6.95 -31.35
CA ASN A 10 -29.95 -6.42 -30.00
C ASN A 10 -28.92 -7.12 -29.10
N ASN A 11 -27.75 -6.53 -28.93
CA ASN A 11 -26.82 -6.87 -27.86
C ASN A 11 -27.48 -6.46 -26.53
N SER A 12 -28.35 -7.31 -26.00
CA SER A 12 -28.90 -7.14 -24.66
C SER A 12 -27.78 -7.37 -23.66
N THR A 13 -27.24 -6.27 -23.13
CA THR A 13 -26.29 -6.32 -22.01
C THR A 13 -27.04 -6.87 -20.80
N ALA A 14 -26.69 -8.07 -20.34
CA ALA A 14 -27.29 -8.65 -19.14
C ALA A 14 -26.82 -7.85 -17.91
N ILE A 15 -27.76 -7.28 -17.16
CA ILE A 15 -27.48 -6.57 -15.91
C ILE A 15 -27.51 -7.61 -14.79
N LEU A 16 -26.37 -7.84 -14.15
CA LEU A 16 -26.21 -8.84 -13.09
C LEU A 16 -27.03 -8.48 -11.84
N GLY A 17 -27.95 -9.37 -11.44
CA GLY A 17 -28.57 -9.36 -10.10
C GLY A 17 -27.54 -9.59 -8.98
N GLU A 18 -27.93 -9.36 -7.72
CA GLU A 18 -27.01 -9.46 -6.57
C GLU A 18 -26.56 -10.89 -6.24
N THR A 19 -27.21 -11.91 -6.79
CA THR A 19 -27.01 -13.34 -6.44
C THR A 19 -26.93 -14.28 -7.65
N GLU A 20 -26.80 -13.77 -8.87
CA GLU A 20 -26.78 -14.62 -10.08
C GLU A 20 -25.37 -15.15 -10.38
N VAL A 21 -25.26 -16.47 -10.59
CA VAL A 21 -24.02 -17.16 -10.99
C VAL A 21 -24.06 -17.39 -12.50
N PHE A 22 -23.14 -16.79 -13.24
CA PHE A 22 -22.94 -17.10 -14.65
C PHE A 22 -21.88 -18.20 -14.78
N ILE A 23 -22.20 -19.25 -15.53
CA ILE A 23 -21.24 -20.30 -15.88
C ILE A 23 -20.76 -20.04 -17.29
N ARG A 24 -19.54 -19.51 -17.44
CA ARG A 24 -18.84 -19.50 -18.72
C ARG A 24 -18.13 -20.84 -18.87
N ARG A 25 -18.55 -21.65 -19.85
CA ARG A 25 -17.81 -22.86 -20.22
C ARG A 25 -16.74 -22.45 -21.24
N SER A 26 -15.48 -22.46 -20.84
CA SER A 26 -14.35 -22.37 -21.77
C SER A 26 -13.88 -23.79 -22.14
N ALA A 27 -12.98 -23.90 -23.11
CA ALA A 27 -12.30 -25.17 -23.43
C ALA A 27 -11.55 -25.75 -22.21
N ALA A 28 -11.23 -24.89 -21.23
CA ALA A 28 -10.51 -25.20 -20.01
C ALA A 28 -11.38 -25.73 -18.85
N GLY A 29 -12.71 -25.65 -18.93
CA GLY A 29 -13.63 -26.02 -17.85
C GLY A 29 -14.78 -25.04 -17.64
N ALA A 30 -15.54 -25.24 -16.57
CA ALA A 30 -16.64 -24.34 -16.19
C ALA A 30 -16.14 -23.27 -15.23
N ILE A 31 -16.00 -22.03 -15.71
CA ILE A 31 -15.68 -20.89 -14.87
C ILE A 31 -17.00 -20.31 -14.34
N LYS A 32 -17.13 -20.19 -13.02
CA LYS A 32 -18.32 -19.60 -12.39
C LYS A 32 -18.00 -18.19 -11.91
N ALA A 33 -18.71 -17.21 -12.44
CA ALA A 33 -18.63 -15.84 -11.98
C ALA A 33 -19.38 -15.71 -10.65
N ILE A 34 -18.75 -15.05 -9.67
CA ILE A 34 -19.34 -14.69 -8.38
C ILE A 34 -19.29 -13.17 -8.28
N LYS A 35 -20.44 -12.54 -8.08
CA LYS A 35 -20.55 -11.12 -7.72
C LYS A 35 -20.85 -11.04 -6.22
N GLY A 36 -19.98 -10.39 -5.47
CA GLY A 36 -20.11 -10.23 -4.02
C GLY A 36 -20.03 -8.77 -3.62
N LYS A 37 -20.89 -8.35 -2.68
CA LYS A 37 -20.74 -7.09 -1.95
C LYS A 37 -19.95 -7.35 -0.68
N VAL A 38 -18.79 -6.73 -0.55
CA VAL A 38 -17.89 -6.88 0.60
C VAL A 38 -17.95 -5.62 1.44
N ASN A 39 -18.20 -5.80 2.74
CA ASN A 39 -18.20 -4.71 3.70
C ASN A 39 -16.79 -4.57 4.32
N LEU A 40 -16.15 -3.44 4.07
CA LEU A 40 -14.86 -3.07 4.62
C LEU A 40 -15.08 -2.23 5.88
N LEU A 41 -14.38 -2.58 6.96
CA LEU A 41 -14.53 -1.96 8.27
C LEU A 41 -13.19 -1.41 8.75
N GLU A 42 -13.16 -0.13 9.10
CA GLU A 42 -12.00 0.50 9.74
C GLU A 42 -11.61 -0.21 11.05
N SER A 43 -12.59 -0.72 11.80
CA SER A 43 -12.33 -1.47 13.05
C SER A 43 -11.61 -2.80 12.87
N LYS A 44 -11.51 -3.30 11.64
CA LYS A 44 -10.77 -4.52 11.28
C LYS A 44 -9.50 -4.21 10.48
N GLY A 45 -9.10 -2.94 10.48
CA GLY A 45 -7.96 -2.48 9.69
C GLY A 45 -8.17 -2.52 8.17
N HIS A 46 -9.39 -2.74 7.65
CA HIS A 46 -9.62 -2.84 6.19
C HIS A 46 -9.50 -1.50 5.45
N LEU A 47 -9.67 -0.41 6.19
CA LEU A 47 -9.71 0.96 5.68
C LEU A 47 -8.77 1.81 6.51
N ALA A 48 -8.05 2.71 5.85
CA ALA A 48 -7.25 3.75 6.48
C ALA A 48 -7.65 5.11 5.91
N LYS A 49 -7.69 6.14 6.77
CA LYS A 49 -7.90 7.52 6.33
C LYS A 49 -6.55 8.18 6.09
N ILE A 50 -6.29 8.58 4.84
CA ILE A 50 -5.12 9.37 4.48
C ILE A 50 -5.63 10.69 3.90
N GLN A 51 -5.31 11.80 4.58
CA GLN A 51 -5.87 13.11 4.29
C GLN A 51 -7.41 13.06 4.35
N ASP A 52 -8.09 13.43 3.26
CA ASP A 52 -9.55 13.45 3.17
C ASP A 52 -10.12 12.23 2.42
N LYS A 53 -9.29 11.21 2.15
CA LYS A 53 -9.70 10.00 1.43
C LYS A 53 -9.61 8.77 2.32
N VAL A 54 -10.59 7.88 2.18
CA VAL A 54 -10.57 6.56 2.81
C VAL A 54 -10.10 5.55 1.78
N MET A 55 -8.95 4.94 2.06
CA MET A 55 -8.30 3.98 1.18
C MET A 55 -8.42 2.55 1.71
N ILE A 56 -8.35 1.60 0.80
CA ILE A 56 -8.34 0.17 1.11
C ILE A 56 -6.91 -0.24 1.51
N THR A 57 -6.77 -0.84 2.68
CA THR A 57 -5.48 -1.35 3.18
C THR A 57 -5.17 -2.72 2.61
N GLU A 58 -4.01 -3.29 2.95
CA GLU A 58 -3.71 -4.68 2.61
C GLU A 58 -4.74 -5.68 3.17
N ALA A 59 -5.13 -5.52 4.44
CA ALA A 59 -6.17 -6.34 5.05
C ALA A 59 -7.52 -6.21 4.31
N GLY A 60 -7.84 -5.00 3.85
CA GLY A 60 -9.01 -4.76 3.00
C GLY A 60 -8.92 -5.49 1.67
N TYR A 61 -7.78 -5.43 0.97
CA TYR A 61 -7.57 -6.17 -0.27
C TYR A 61 -7.63 -7.68 -0.08
N ARG A 62 -7.10 -8.22 1.03
CA ARG A 62 -7.25 -9.64 1.38
C ARG A 62 -8.70 -10.03 1.57
N GLU A 63 -9.51 -9.17 2.21
CA GLU A 63 -10.95 -9.41 2.36
C GLU A 63 -11.67 -9.43 1.00
N LEU A 64 -11.36 -8.47 0.12
CA LEU A 64 -11.90 -8.45 -1.25
C LEU A 64 -11.46 -9.68 -2.06
N ASN A 65 -10.21 -10.13 -1.87
CA ASN A 65 -9.65 -11.25 -2.61
C ASN A 65 -10.31 -12.59 -2.29
N LYS A 66 -10.99 -12.73 -1.14
CA LYS A 66 -11.85 -13.90 -0.85
C LYS A 66 -12.95 -14.10 -1.89
N ILE A 67 -13.38 -13.02 -2.55
CA ILE A 67 -14.34 -13.07 -3.67
C ILE A 67 -13.59 -13.10 -5.01
N ALA A 68 -12.61 -12.21 -5.22
CA ALA A 68 -11.92 -12.09 -6.50
C ALA A 68 -11.17 -13.37 -6.93
N GLY A 69 -10.60 -14.11 -5.96
CA GLY A 69 -9.91 -15.37 -6.21
C GLY A 69 -8.55 -15.20 -6.91
N VAL A 70 -7.87 -14.07 -6.74
CA VAL A 70 -6.53 -13.86 -7.29
C VAL A 70 -5.52 -14.65 -6.45
N SER A 71 -4.79 -15.55 -7.10
CA SER A 71 -3.72 -16.32 -6.49
C SER A 71 -2.44 -15.50 -6.46
N ILE A 72 -1.83 -15.34 -5.28
CA ILE A 72 -0.60 -14.57 -5.11
C ILE A 72 0.57 -15.53 -4.97
N ILE A 73 1.59 -15.33 -5.79
CA ILE A 73 2.77 -16.17 -5.91
C ILE A 73 4.00 -15.32 -5.67
N THR A 74 4.94 -15.88 -4.91
CA THR A 74 6.27 -15.31 -4.73
C THR A 74 7.21 -16.13 -5.60
N PRO A 75 7.71 -15.61 -6.73
CA PRO A 75 8.68 -16.33 -7.53
C PRO A 75 9.95 -16.58 -6.70
N GLU A 76 10.66 -17.68 -6.93
CA GLU A 76 11.87 -18.03 -6.15
C GLU A 76 13.01 -17.02 -6.37
N LYS A 77 13.02 -16.40 -7.56
CA LYS A 77 14.04 -15.46 -8.00
C LYS A 77 13.40 -14.20 -8.56
N LEU A 78 14.14 -13.11 -8.53
CA LEU A 78 13.80 -11.86 -9.21
C LEU A 78 15.02 -11.33 -9.98
N THR A 79 14.77 -10.61 -11.05
CA THR A 79 15.80 -9.93 -11.85
C THR A 79 15.87 -8.47 -11.41
N LEU A 80 17.04 -8.04 -10.95
CA LEU A 80 17.31 -6.67 -10.54
C LEU A 80 17.46 -5.74 -11.77
N PRO A 81 17.35 -4.41 -11.62
CA PRO A 81 17.52 -3.45 -12.72
C PRO A 81 18.88 -3.53 -13.44
N ASP A 82 19.91 -4.06 -12.77
CA ASP A 82 21.24 -4.30 -13.35
C ASP A 82 21.33 -5.63 -14.15
N GLY A 83 20.22 -6.36 -14.28
CA GLY A 83 20.13 -7.65 -14.95
C GLY A 83 20.54 -8.85 -14.10
N LYS A 84 20.95 -8.64 -12.83
CA LYS A 84 21.35 -9.73 -11.95
C LYS A 84 20.14 -10.49 -11.43
N VAL A 85 20.19 -11.82 -11.51
CA VAL A 85 19.17 -12.70 -10.91
C VAL A 85 19.55 -13.03 -9.46
N VAL A 86 18.63 -12.76 -8.54
CA VAL A 86 18.81 -12.97 -7.09
C VAL A 86 17.63 -13.75 -6.50
N VAL A 87 17.78 -14.27 -5.28
CA VAL A 87 16.67 -14.91 -4.53
C VAL A 87 15.60 -13.87 -4.17
N ASN A 88 14.36 -14.29 -3.99
CA ASN A 88 13.26 -13.40 -3.63
C ASN A 88 12.60 -13.85 -2.31
N PRO A 89 12.48 -12.96 -1.30
CA PRO A 89 12.96 -11.58 -1.25
C PRO A 89 14.50 -11.48 -1.20
N TYR A 90 15.04 -10.32 -1.62
CA TYR A 90 16.48 -10.04 -1.59
C TYR A 90 16.79 -8.86 -0.65
N PRO A 91 17.16 -9.13 0.62
CA PRO A 91 17.60 -8.09 1.54
C PRO A 91 19.02 -7.61 1.22
N ILE A 92 19.22 -6.29 1.22
CA ILE A 92 20.51 -5.63 1.10
C ILE A 92 20.93 -5.17 2.49
N VAL A 93 22.02 -5.72 3.01
CA VAL A 93 22.55 -5.41 4.33
C VAL A 93 23.47 -4.18 4.25
N ASP A 94 23.27 -3.23 5.16
CA ASP A 94 24.20 -2.11 5.35
C ASP A 94 25.52 -2.63 5.96
N PRO A 95 26.68 -2.43 5.30
CA PRO A 95 27.95 -2.96 5.78
C PRO A 95 28.40 -2.36 7.11
N VAL A 96 27.92 -1.17 7.48
CA VAL A 96 28.32 -0.50 8.73
C VAL A 96 27.54 -1.04 9.92
N SER A 97 26.21 -1.05 9.84
CA SER A 97 25.36 -1.50 10.93
C SER A 97 25.11 -3.02 10.97
N GLY A 98 25.39 -3.73 9.86
CA GLY A 98 25.07 -5.15 9.74
C GLY A 98 23.56 -5.46 9.70
N THR A 99 22.72 -4.44 9.52
CA THR A 99 21.26 -4.56 9.49
C THR A 99 20.71 -4.37 8.08
N ILE A 100 19.47 -4.78 7.83
CA ILE A 100 18.82 -4.58 6.53
C ILE A 100 18.71 -3.07 6.25
N SER A 101 19.09 -2.67 5.04
CA SER A 101 18.99 -1.29 4.53
C SER A 101 17.91 -1.16 3.46
N LYS A 102 17.82 -2.15 2.57
CA LYS A 102 16.81 -2.22 1.52
C LYS A 102 16.34 -3.66 1.32
N VAL A 103 15.15 -3.84 0.77
CA VAL A 103 14.65 -5.17 0.38
C VAL A 103 14.05 -5.08 -1.02
N TRP A 104 14.54 -5.89 -1.94
CA TRP A 104 13.85 -6.14 -3.20
C TRP A 104 12.85 -7.27 -3.02
N VAL A 105 11.62 -7.07 -3.48
CA VAL A 105 10.57 -8.09 -3.46
C VAL A 105 9.85 -8.08 -4.79
N LYS A 106 9.50 -9.26 -5.28
CA LYS A 106 8.56 -9.43 -6.39
C LYS A 106 7.40 -10.33 -5.98
N LYS A 107 6.19 -9.96 -6.38
CA LYS A 107 4.98 -10.78 -6.24
C LYS A 107 4.24 -10.82 -7.57
N ILE A 108 3.57 -11.94 -7.84
CA ILE A 108 2.75 -12.17 -9.03
C ILE A 108 1.35 -12.54 -8.57
N GLY A 109 0.34 -11.90 -9.15
CA GLY A 109 -1.08 -12.17 -8.94
C GLY A 109 -1.66 -12.77 -10.21
N ILE A 110 -2.27 -13.94 -10.10
CA ILE A 110 -2.88 -14.67 -11.20
C ILE A 110 -4.36 -14.83 -10.90
N GLY A 111 -5.22 -14.32 -11.77
CA GLY A 111 -6.66 -14.40 -11.58
C GLY A 111 -7.43 -14.01 -12.82
N TYR A 112 -8.75 -14.06 -12.74
CA TYR A 112 -9.60 -13.63 -13.85
C TYR A 112 -10.09 -12.21 -13.62
N SER A 113 -9.97 -11.38 -14.65
CA SER A 113 -10.62 -10.05 -14.74
C SER A 113 -12.15 -10.16 -14.62
N PRO A 114 -12.89 -9.07 -14.32
CA PRO A 114 -14.35 -9.09 -14.22
C PRO A 114 -15.10 -9.59 -15.47
N ILE A 115 -14.45 -9.56 -16.63
CA ILE A 115 -15.00 -10.07 -17.91
C ILE A 115 -14.61 -11.53 -18.20
N GLY A 116 -13.88 -12.17 -17.30
CA GLY A 116 -13.50 -13.58 -17.36
C GLY A 116 -12.26 -13.88 -18.22
N ASN A 117 -11.42 -12.89 -18.50
CA ASN A 117 -10.10 -13.13 -19.10
C ASN A 117 -9.07 -13.39 -18.01
N LEU A 118 -8.16 -14.34 -18.25
CA LEU A 118 -7.02 -14.61 -17.36
C LEU A 118 -6.04 -13.42 -17.41
N VAL A 119 -5.70 -12.90 -16.24
CA VAL A 119 -4.80 -11.77 -16.04
C VAL A 119 -3.70 -12.16 -15.07
N ILE A 120 -2.49 -11.76 -15.39
CA ILE A 120 -1.29 -11.92 -14.57
C ILE A 120 -0.75 -10.52 -14.30
N THR A 121 -0.81 -10.11 -13.05
CA THR A 121 -0.24 -8.85 -12.55
C THR A 121 1.05 -9.11 -11.81
N SER A 122 2.12 -8.39 -12.08
CA SER A 122 3.34 -8.43 -11.28
C SER A 122 3.67 -7.06 -10.69
N SER A 123 4.26 -7.08 -9.49
CA SER A 123 4.81 -5.90 -8.83
C SER A 123 6.22 -6.25 -8.38
N THR A 124 7.19 -5.44 -8.80
CA THR A 124 8.56 -5.46 -8.26
C THR A 124 8.77 -4.19 -7.45
N LEU A 125 9.17 -4.35 -6.19
CA LEU A 125 9.28 -3.27 -5.21
C LEU A 125 10.71 -3.20 -4.66
N LEU A 126 11.26 -2.00 -4.57
CA LEU A 126 12.43 -1.70 -3.73
C LEU A 126 11.98 -0.98 -2.46
N TYR A 127 12.00 -1.68 -1.34
CA TYR A 127 11.74 -1.10 -0.04
C TYR A 127 13.03 -0.48 0.53
N ASP A 128 13.20 0.84 0.39
CA ASP A 128 14.38 1.58 0.88
C ASP A 128 14.11 2.19 2.27
N ILE A 129 14.69 1.59 3.30
CA ILE A 129 14.39 1.94 4.70
C ILE A 129 14.92 3.33 5.06
N GLN A 130 16.07 3.71 4.48
CA GLN A 130 16.69 5.01 4.69
C GLN A 130 15.82 6.12 4.11
N MET A 131 15.23 5.90 2.94
CA MET A 131 14.38 6.89 2.30
C MET A 131 13.14 7.21 3.15
N TYR A 132 12.57 6.23 3.86
CA TYR A 132 11.45 6.51 4.78
C TYR A 132 11.83 7.31 6.00
N LEU A 133 13.01 7.05 6.58
CA LEU A 133 13.51 7.89 7.67
C LEU A 133 13.62 9.33 7.19
N ILE A 134 14.20 9.55 6.01
CA ILE A 134 14.35 10.88 5.43
C ILE A 134 12.98 11.54 5.21
N GLN A 135 12.00 10.80 4.69
CA GLN A 135 10.64 11.31 4.50
C GLN A 135 9.96 11.67 5.83
N ASP A 136 10.07 10.84 6.87
CA ASP A 136 9.50 11.12 8.20
C ASP A 136 10.18 12.34 8.85
N LEU A 137 11.52 12.41 8.80
CA LEU A 137 12.27 13.57 9.28
C LEU A 137 11.88 14.83 8.51
N ALA A 138 11.78 14.78 7.18
CA ALA A 138 11.37 15.91 6.35
C ALA A 138 9.99 16.45 6.76
N LYS A 139 9.02 15.57 7.01
CA LYS A 139 7.69 15.97 7.49
C LYS A 139 7.79 16.63 8.86
N LYS A 140 8.51 16.04 9.80
CA LYS A 140 8.63 16.57 11.15
C LYS A 140 9.29 17.95 11.19
N VAL A 141 10.33 18.20 10.39
CA VAL A 141 10.95 19.53 10.28
C VAL A 141 10.12 20.53 9.48
N GLN A 142 9.21 20.06 8.62
CA GLN A 142 8.24 20.93 7.96
C GLN A 142 7.26 21.51 8.98
N TYR A 143 6.76 20.69 9.91
CA TYR A 143 5.83 21.11 10.97
C TYR A 143 6.51 21.80 12.15
N ASN A 144 7.72 21.37 12.53
CA ASN A 144 8.45 21.90 13.67
C ASN A 144 9.86 22.36 13.26
N LYS A 145 10.05 23.67 13.19
CA LYS A 145 11.33 24.28 12.76
C LYS A 145 12.45 24.12 13.78
N ASP A 146 12.13 23.86 15.04
CA ASP A 146 13.12 23.62 16.08
C ASP A 146 13.71 22.21 15.97
N ALA A 147 12.99 21.27 15.33
CA ALA A 147 13.46 19.92 15.09
C ALA A 147 14.52 19.83 13.98
N GLY A 148 14.59 20.83 13.09
CA GLY A 148 15.53 20.84 11.98
C GLY A 148 15.06 21.65 10.77
N ARG A 149 15.72 21.43 9.63
CA ARG A 149 15.45 22.13 8.38
C ARG A 149 15.91 21.36 7.15
N ILE A 150 15.24 21.58 6.02
CA ILE A 150 15.74 21.16 4.70
C ILE A 150 16.73 22.23 4.22
N CYS A 151 17.97 21.83 3.95
CA CYS A 151 19.02 22.76 3.55
C CYS A 151 20.11 22.09 2.70
N MET A 152 21.02 22.90 2.18
CA MET A 152 22.24 22.40 1.54
C MET A 152 23.25 22.03 2.61
N GLU A 153 23.96 20.91 2.45
CA GLU A 153 24.99 20.44 3.39
C GLU A 153 26.04 21.52 3.71
N GLN A 154 26.43 22.30 2.69
CA GLN A 154 27.42 23.38 2.80
C GLN A 154 26.95 24.59 3.63
N THR A 155 25.63 24.68 3.92
CA THR A 155 25.07 25.79 4.72
C THR A 155 25.03 25.48 6.22
N LEU A 156 25.51 24.30 6.61
CA LEU A 156 25.58 23.88 8.01
C LEU A 156 26.78 24.51 8.71
N SER A 157 26.52 25.06 9.89
CA SER A 157 27.57 25.56 10.78
C SER A 157 28.29 24.40 11.51
N GLU A 158 29.46 24.66 12.09
CA GLU A 158 30.13 23.66 12.94
C GLU A 158 29.28 23.26 14.17
N GLU A 159 28.42 24.17 14.65
CA GLU A 159 27.51 23.89 15.76
C GLU A 159 26.38 22.94 15.33
N ASP A 160 25.82 23.15 14.14
CA ASP A 160 24.82 22.24 13.55
C ASP A 160 25.37 20.82 13.42
N MET A 161 26.64 20.67 13.01
CA MET A 161 27.32 19.38 12.86
C MET A 161 27.62 18.68 14.19
N LYS A 162 27.73 19.43 15.30
CA LYS A 162 27.96 18.86 16.64
C LYS A 162 26.65 18.42 17.31
N ARG A 163 25.57 19.16 17.09
CA ARG A 163 24.28 18.93 17.74
C ARG A 163 23.38 17.96 16.97
N GLY A 164 23.50 17.96 15.64
CA GLY A 164 22.57 17.28 14.76
C GLY A 164 23.20 16.28 13.83
N ALA A 165 22.39 15.80 12.88
CA ALA A 165 22.83 14.99 11.77
C ALA A 165 22.22 15.49 10.47
N PHE A 166 22.94 15.32 9.36
CA PHE A 166 22.46 15.65 8.03
C PHE A 166 22.17 14.38 7.23
N PHE A 167 20.93 14.28 6.75
CA PHE A 167 20.44 13.17 5.94
C PHE A 167 20.25 13.62 4.50
N LYS A 168 21.14 13.18 3.61
CA LYS A 168 21.18 13.56 2.21
C LYS A 168 20.04 12.92 1.41
N ILE A 169 19.33 13.73 0.61
CA ILE A 169 18.28 13.27 -0.31
C ILE A 169 18.90 13.09 -1.71
N GLU A 170 19.42 14.18 -2.28
CA GLU A 170 20.00 14.21 -3.63
C GLU A 170 21.01 15.35 -3.73
N GLY A 171 22.15 15.10 -4.40
CA GLY A 171 23.20 16.11 -4.55
C GLY A 171 23.65 16.66 -3.19
N ASN A 172 23.68 17.97 -2.99
CA ASN A 172 24.01 18.57 -1.70
C ASN A 172 22.77 18.91 -0.85
N VAL A 173 21.57 18.52 -1.30
CA VAL A 173 20.31 18.80 -0.60
C VAL A 173 19.98 17.64 0.35
N GLY A 174 19.51 17.99 1.54
CA GLY A 174 19.10 17.02 2.53
C GLY A 174 18.34 17.66 3.69
N VAL A 175 18.10 16.84 4.71
CA VAL A 175 17.42 17.23 5.94
C VAL A 175 18.46 17.27 7.07
N TRP A 176 18.69 18.44 7.64
CA TRP A 176 19.40 18.56 8.91
C TRP A 176 18.41 18.45 10.05
N VAL A 177 18.75 17.66 11.08
CA VAL A 177 17.89 17.41 12.23
C VAL A 177 18.67 17.53 13.54
N ASP A 178 18.01 18.07 14.57
CA ASP A 178 18.54 18.10 15.93
C ASP A 178 18.29 16.75 16.63
N LEU A 179 19.36 16.04 16.99
CA LEU A 179 19.26 14.71 17.60
C LEU A 179 18.75 14.73 19.04
N SER A 180 18.66 15.92 19.67
CA SER A 180 18.06 16.08 20.99
C SER A 180 16.54 16.28 20.94
N HIS A 181 15.99 16.54 19.76
CA HIS A 181 14.58 16.89 19.62
C HIS A 181 13.67 15.66 19.67
N LYS A 182 12.63 15.70 20.52
CA LYS A 182 11.70 14.57 20.74
C LYS A 182 11.07 13.99 19.46
N ASP A 183 10.71 14.85 18.51
CA ASP A 183 10.07 14.40 17.25
C ASP A 183 11.07 13.63 16.37
N VAL A 184 12.34 14.04 16.40
CA VAL A 184 13.44 13.38 15.68
C VAL A 184 13.70 12.01 16.32
N LEU A 185 13.74 11.93 17.65
CA LEU A 185 13.87 10.66 18.37
C LEU A 185 12.74 9.68 18.01
N LYS A 186 11.49 10.16 17.98
CA LYS A 186 10.35 9.35 17.51
C LYS A 186 10.51 8.85 16.08
N ALA A 187 11.17 9.62 15.20
CA ALA A 187 11.43 9.18 13.82
C ALA A 187 12.44 8.03 13.78
N PHE A 188 13.46 8.08 14.65
CA PHE A 188 14.41 6.99 14.80
C PHE A 188 13.76 5.72 15.36
N ASP A 189 12.84 5.84 16.32
CA ASP A 189 12.09 4.68 16.83
C ASP A 189 11.29 4.01 15.70
N THR A 190 10.55 4.79 14.89
CA THR A 190 9.85 4.30 13.70
C THR A 190 10.81 3.65 12.71
N PHE A 191 11.98 4.26 12.47
CA PHE A 191 12.99 3.72 11.57
C PHE A 191 13.56 2.38 12.06
N ILE A 192 13.81 2.24 13.37
CA ILE A 192 14.27 0.98 13.98
C ILE A 192 13.21 -0.10 13.79
N ASN A 193 11.93 0.20 14.04
CA ASN A 193 10.83 -0.75 13.81
C ASN A 193 10.72 -1.14 12.33
N ASN A 194 10.85 -0.17 11.41
CA ASN A 194 10.87 -0.44 9.98
C ASN A 194 12.07 -1.30 9.56
N LYS A 195 13.23 -1.15 10.21
CA LYS A 195 14.38 -2.05 10.00
C LYS A 195 14.13 -3.47 10.49
N LEU A 196 13.54 -3.63 11.68
CA LEU A 196 13.25 -4.94 12.27
C LEU A 196 12.27 -5.76 11.42
N PHE A 197 11.26 -5.11 10.86
CA PHE A 197 10.21 -5.75 10.06
C PHE A 197 10.30 -5.46 8.56
N ALA A 198 11.47 -5.03 8.06
CA ALA A 198 11.65 -4.56 6.69
C ALA A 198 11.18 -5.56 5.64
N GLU A 199 11.57 -6.84 5.79
CA GLU A 199 11.21 -7.88 4.83
C GLU A 199 9.70 -8.15 4.82
N ARG A 200 9.09 -8.23 6.01
CA ARG A 200 7.63 -8.43 6.13
C ARG A 200 6.88 -7.26 5.50
N LYS A 201 7.25 -6.02 5.83
CA LYS A 201 6.63 -4.80 5.30
C LYS A 201 6.76 -4.73 3.78
N ALA A 202 7.95 -5.00 3.25
CA ALA A 202 8.17 -5.03 1.80
C ALA A 202 7.27 -6.06 1.10
N GLN A 203 7.11 -7.26 1.69
CA GLN A 203 6.21 -8.28 1.16
C GLN A 203 4.74 -7.88 1.23
N THR A 204 4.27 -7.33 2.35
CA THR A 204 2.90 -6.84 2.53
C THR A 204 2.55 -5.75 1.52
N ILE A 205 3.45 -4.78 1.32
CA ILE A 205 3.26 -3.70 0.33
C ILE A 205 3.21 -4.26 -1.08
N CYS A 206 4.13 -5.18 -1.41
CA CYS A 206 4.17 -5.78 -2.74
C CYS A 206 2.91 -6.64 -3.01
N GLU A 207 2.43 -7.39 -2.01
CA GLU A 207 1.17 -8.14 -2.07
C GLU A 207 -0.02 -7.22 -2.33
N ARG A 208 -0.12 -6.11 -1.57
CA ARG A 208 -1.14 -5.08 -1.77
C ARG A 208 -1.09 -4.51 -3.19
N ASN A 209 0.10 -4.19 -3.70
CA ASN A 209 0.26 -3.56 -5.01
C ASN A 209 -0.15 -4.48 -6.15
N VAL A 210 0.19 -5.77 -6.06
CA VAL A 210 -0.31 -6.78 -7.01
C VAL A 210 -1.84 -6.80 -7.03
N LEU A 211 -2.49 -6.88 -5.87
CA LEU A 211 -3.95 -6.94 -5.79
C LEU A 211 -4.59 -5.64 -6.29
N LYS A 212 -4.09 -4.48 -5.85
CA LYS A 212 -4.57 -3.15 -6.25
C LYS A 212 -4.53 -2.94 -7.77
N LYS A 213 -3.60 -3.59 -8.46
CA LYS A 213 -3.44 -3.46 -9.93
C LYS A 213 -4.22 -4.49 -10.71
N HIS A 214 -4.67 -5.55 -10.06
CA HIS A 214 -5.50 -6.56 -10.71
C HIS A 214 -6.86 -5.96 -11.07
N PRO A 215 -7.35 -6.10 -12.32
CA PRO A 215 -8.60 -5.45 -12.76
C PRO A 215 -9.80 -5.73 -11.86
N SER A 216 -9.88 -6.93 -11.27
CA SER A 216 -10.96 -7.35 -10.35
C SER A 216 -10.93 -6.66 -8.99
N LEU A 217 -9.83 -5.99 -8.66
CA LEU A 217 -9.57 -5.35 -7.36
C LEU A 217 -9.01 -3.93 -7.53
N SER A 218 -9.23 -3.29 -8.69
CA SER A 218 -8.65 -1.98 -9.00
C SER A 218 -9.21 -0.80 -8.19
N THR A 219 -10.28 -1.02 -7.40
CA THR A 219 -10.80 -0.01 -6.48
C THR A 219 -9.78 0.28 -5.38
N THR A 220 -9.39 1.55 -5.25
CA THR A 220 -8.39 2.01 -4.24
C THR A 220 -9.04 2.80 -3.11
N TYR A 221 -10.01 3.65 -3.44
CA TYR A 221 -10.71 4.49 -2.47
C TYR A 221 -12.18 4.06 -2.40
N VAL A 222 -12.77 4.23 -1.22
CA VAL A 222 -14.19 3.95 -0.99
C VAL A 222 -14.83 5.20 -0.43
N GLU A 223 -16.05 5.50 -0.86
CA GLU A 223 -16.88 6.51 -0.21
C GLU A 223 -17.35 5.95 1.14
N PRO A 224 -16.82 6.45 2.27
CA PRO A 224 -17.11 5.84 3.55
C PRO A 224 -18.48 6.30 4.06
N GLN A 225 -19.22 5.37 4.63
CA GLN A 225 -20.36 5.67 5.49
C GLN A 225 -19.90 5.65 6.94
N MET A 226 -20.32 6.63 7.72
CA MET A 226 -20.02 6.67 9.15
C MET A 226 -21.03 5.81 9.91
N LEU A 227 -20.54 4.76 10.57
CA LEU A 227 -21.33 3.92 11.47
C LEU A 227 -20.66 3.90 12.84
N ASN A 228 -21.33 4.41 13.87
CA ASN A 228 -20.81 4.51 15.24
C ASN A 228 -19.44 5.21 15.33
N GLY A 229 -19.25 6.27 14.54
CA GLY A 229 -17.99 7.03 14.51
C GLY A 229 -16.84 6.36 13.77
N LYS A 230 -17.07 5.22 13.11
CA LYS A 230 -16.07 4.50 12.30
C LYS A 230 -16.48 4.49 10.83
N HIS A 231 -15.49 4.49 9.94
CA HIS A 231 -15.71 4.40 8.50
C HIS A 231 -16.05 2.96 8.10
N VAL A 232 -17.11 2.81 7.32
CA VAL A 232 -17.55 1.56 6.70
C VAL A 232 -17.66 1.80 5.20
N GLY A 233 -17.03 0.93 4.42
CA GLY A 233 -17.08 0.98 2.96
C GLY A 233 -17.75 -0.27 2.41
N GLN A 234 -18.51 -0.16 1.33
CA GLN A 234 -19.01 -1.33 0.60
C GLN A 234 -18.42 -1.34 -0.81
N VAL A 235 -17.80 -2.46 -1.18
CA VAL A 235 -17.19 -2.64 -2.50
C VAL A 235 -17.83 -3.84 -3.18
N THR A 236 -18.22 -3.67 -4.45
CA THR A 236 -18.70 -4.79 -5.27
C THR A 236 -17.51 -5.42 -5.98
N VAL A 237 -17.28 -6.70 -5.72
CA VAL A 237 -16.19 -7.49 -6.31
C VAL A 237 -16.80 -8.54 -7.23
N ILE A 238 -16.22 -8.69 -8.42
CA ILE A 238 -16.52 -9.78 -9.34
C ILE A 238 -15.30 -10.70 -9.37
N GLY A 239 -15.49 -11.95 -9.00
CA GLY A 239 -14.46 -12.97 -9.05
C GLY A 239 -14.91 -14.21 -9.79
N PHE A 240 -13.98 -15.14 -9.97
CA PHE A 240 -14.22 -16.38 -10.69
C PHE A 240 -13.61 -17.55 -9.93
N THR A 241 -14.36 -18.62 -9.78
CA THR A 241 -13.80 -19.89 -9.31
C THR A 241 -13.19 -20.63 -10.50
N HIS A 242 -11.97 -21.13 -10.34
CA HIS A 242 -11.23 -21.84 -11.38
C HIS A 242 -10.59 -23.12 -10.86
N ASP A 243 -10.38 -24.09 -11.75
CA ASP A 243 -9.75 -25.38 -11.45
C ASP A 243 -8.26 -25.39 -11.80
N LEU A 244 -7.58 -24.23 -11.72
CA LEU A 244 -6.13 -24.16 -11.86
C LEU A 244 -5.46 -24.79 -10.64
N SER A 245 -4.57 -25.73 -10.90
CA SER A 245 -3.74 -26.37 -9.90
C SER A 245 -2.60 -25.47 -9.45
N LYS A 246 -2.01 -25.77 -8.29
CA LYS A 246 -0.82 -25.08 -7.79
C LYS A 246 0.33 -25.13 -8.80
N ASP A 247 0.53 -26.27 -9.46
CA ASP A 247 1.63 -26.46 -10.41
C ASP A 247 1.41 -25.62 -11.68
N GLU A 248 0.19 -25.56 -12.20
CA GLU A 248 -0.17 -24.66 -13.32
C GLU A 248 0.08 -23.20 -12.95
N LEU A 249 -0.29 -22.79 -11.73
CA LEU A 249 -0.07 -21.43 -11.23
C LEU A 249 1.42 -21.08 -11.12
N LEU A 250 2.25 -22.02 -10.63
CA LEU A 250 3.71 -21.84 -10.56
C LEU A 250 4.34 -21.77 -11.95
N GLU A 251 3.90 -22.62 -12.87
CA GLU A 251 4.38 -22.59 -14.26
C GLU A 251 4.06 -21.26 -14.95
N MET A 252 2.84 -20.73 -14.75
CA MET A 252 2.47 -19.40 -15.25
C MET A 252 3.33 -18.29 -14.65
N ALA A 253 3.61 -18.34 -13.34
CA ALA A 253 4.50 -17.39 -12.69
C ALA A 253 5.91 -17.42 -13.31
N ASP A 254 6.46 -18.62 -13.52
CA ASP A 254 7.78 -18.80 -14.12
C ASP A 254 7.85 -18.33 -15.58
N GLN A 255 6.79 -18.54 -16.36
CA GLN A 255 6.68 -18.03 -17.73
C GLN A 255 6.56 -16.49 -17.74
N ALA A 256 5.81 -15.91 -16.81
CA ALA A 256 5.67 -14.46 -16.66
C ALA A 256 7.01 -13.80 -16.34
N GLU A 257 7.82 -14.41 -15.46
CA GLU A 257 9.16 -13.92 -15.14
C GLU A 257 10.10 -13.89 -16.36
N ARG A 258 9.93 -14.83 -17.30
CA ARG A 258 10.72 -14.89 -18.53
C ARG A 258 10.22 -13.95 -19.63
N GLY A 259 9.06 -13.31 -19.44
CA GLY A 259 8.41 -12.52 -20.47
C GLY A 259 7.89 -13.36 -21.64
N GLU A 260 7.65 -14.65 -21.42
CA GLU A 260 7.11 -15.55 -22.43
C GLU A 260 5.59 -15.35 -22.57
N PRO A 261 5.00 -15.53 -23.77
CA PRO A 261 3.56 -15.51 -23.93
C PRO A 261 2.93 -16.70 -23.20
N ILE A 262 2.07 -16.42 -22.24
CA ILE A 262 1.46 -17.43 -21.39
C ILE A 262 0.16 -17.92 -22.02
N LYS A 263 0.12 -19.21 -22.33
CA LYS A 263 -1.07 -19.89 -22.84
C LYS A 263 -1.54 -20.93 -21.83
N VAL A 264 -2.72 -20.71 -21.27
CA VAL A 264 -3.33 -21.64 -20.32
C VAL A 264 -4.50 -22.30 -21.00
N ARG A 265 -4.37 -23.60 -21.26
CA ARG A 265 -5.45 -24.42 -21.85
C ARG A 265 -6.02 -23.80 -23.15
N GLY A 266 -5.15 -23.15 -23.94
CA GLY A 266 -5.49 -22.53 -25.23
C GLY A 266 -5.97 -21.08 -25.17
N GLU A 267 -6.08 -20.46 -23.98
CA GLU A 267 -6.38 -19.03 -23.82
C GLU A 267 -5.09 -18.24 -23.54
N ASP A 268 -4.95 -17.07 -24.17
CA ASP A 268 -3.82 -16.17 -23.93
C ASP A 268 -4.07 -15.36 -22.64
N ALA A 269 -3.09 -15.33 -21.74
CA ALA A 269 -3.15 -14.52 -20.53
C ALA A 269 -2.73 -13.07 -20.81
N GLN A 270 -3.44 -12.11 -20.21
CA GLN A 270 -3.03 -10.72 -20.23
C GLN A 270 -1.99 -10.46 -19.13
N ILE A 271 -0.80 -10.00 -19.50
CA ILE A 271 0.27 -9.67 -18.55
C ILE A 271 0.26 -8.16 -18.28
N ILE A 272 0.31 -7.80 -17.01
CA ILE A 272 0.41 -6.42 -16.53
C ILE A 272 1.59 -6.35 -15.55
N ASP A 273 2.74 -5.91 -16.04
CA ASP A 273 3.96 -5.79 -15.22
C ASP A 273 4.16 -4.35 -14.74
N HIS A 274 4.64 -4.23 -13.51
CA HIS A 274 4.89 -2.94 -12.90
C HIS A 274 6.13 -2.94 -12.00
N TYR A 275 6.88 -1.85 -12.14
CA TYR A 275 7.87 -1.42 -11.16
C TYR A 275 7.21 -0.40 -10.25
N ASP A 276 7.17 -0.70 -8.96
CA ASP A 276 6.55 0.15 -7.96
C ASP A 276 7.62 0.88 -7.15
N ASP A 277 7.49 2.20 -7.16
CA ASP A 277 8.05 3.02 -6.10
C ASP A 277 7.12 2.95 -4.90
N VAL A 278 7.69 2.92 -3.70
CA VAL A 278 6.87 2.87 -2.51
C VAL A 278 6.35 4.26 -2.18
N THR A 279 5.04 4.37 -1.98
CA THR A 279 4.35 5.60 -1.63
C THR A 279 4.10 5.70 -0.12
N GLU A 280 3.79 6.90 0.37
CA GLU A 280 3.34 7.07 1.76
C GLU A 280 2.11 6.22 2.09
N GLU A 281 1.20 6.09 1.12
CA GLU A 281 -0.01 5.27 1.27
C GLU A 281 0.33 3.80 1.52
N ASP A 282 1.43 3.29 0.95
CA ASP A 282 1.90 1.92 1.16
C ASP A 282 2.39 1.70 2.59
N ILE A 283 3.16 2.64 3.14
CA ILE A 283 3.70 2.57 4.50
C ILE A 283 2.56 2.53 5.53
N VAL A 284 1.63 3.47 5.42
CA VAL A 284 0.51 3.57 6.37
C VAL A 284 -0.34 2.30 6.33
N SER A 285 -0.56 1.74 5.14
CA SER A 285 -1.37 0.52 4.99
C SER A 285 -0.69 -0.78 5.40
N SER A 286 0.64 -0.77 5.56
CA SER A 286 1.45 -1.95 5.90
C SER A 286 1.88 -1.95 7.37
N THR A 287 1.40 -0.98 8.14
CA THR A 287 1.60 -0.93 9.59
C THR A 287 0.65 -1.95 10.22
N ASP A 288 1.20 -3.02 10.80
CA ASP A 288 0.43 -4.11 11.42
C ASP A 288 -0.36 -3.62 12.65
N GLU A 289 -1.49 -4.26 12.99
CA GLU A 289 -2.33 -3.90 14.15
C GLU A 289 -1.54 -3.89 15.48
N ASP A 290 -0.52 -4.74 15.61
CA ASP A 290 0.36 -4.80 16.79
C ASP A 290 1.24 -3.53 16.94
N GLU A 291 1.65 -2.92 15.82
CA GLU A 291 2.43 -1.67 15.80
C GLU A 291 1.53 -0.46 16.05
N ILE A 292 0.31 -0.46 15.50
CA ILE A 292 -0.70 0.58 15.77
C ILE A 292 -1.01 0.62 17.27
N ALA A 293 -1.13 -0.54 17.92
CA ALA A 293 -1.37 -0.62 19.37
C ALA A 293 -0.21 -0.09 20.22
N GLN A 294 1.03 -0.11 19.73
CA GLN A 294 2.18 0.52 20.39
C GLN A 294 2.20 2.04 20.17
N GLN A 295 1.98 2.52 18.93
CA GLN A 295 1.94 3.95 18.63
C GLN A 295 0.81 4.69 19.37
N VAL A 296 -0.39 4.10 19.45
CA VAL A 296 -1.53 4.69 20.18
C VAL A 296 -1.26 4.79 21.69
N LYS A 297 -0.45 3.88 22.27
CA LYS A 297 -0.04 3.99 23.68
C LYS A 297 0.92 5.15 23.92
N ASP A 298 1.79 5.44 22.96
CA ASP A 298 2.77 6.53 23.06
C ASP A 298 2.16 7.92 22.79
N GLU A 299 1.09 7.99 21.98
CA GLU A 299 0.34 9.23 21.76
C GLU A 299 -0.67 9.53 22.89
N GLY A 300 -1.25 8.49 23.50
CA GLY A 300 -2.18 8.62 24.63
C GLY A 300 -1.55 9.09 25.95
N GLN A 301 -0.22 9.22 26.00
CA GLN A 301 0.53 9.70 27.17
C GLN A 301 1.04 11.16 27.06
N GLN A 302 0.61 11.93 26.06
CA GLN A 302 0.86 13.37 26.08
C GLN A 302 -0.07 14.06 27.11
N PRO A 303 0.46 14.70 28.17
CA PRO A 303 -0.37 15.53 29.02
C PRO A 303 -0.86 16.73 28.20
N ALA A 304 -2.18 16.91 28.15
CA ALA A 304 -2.80 18.14 27.68
C ALA A 304 -2.28 19.31 28.52
N GLN A 305 -1.32 20.07 28.00
CA GLN A 305 -0.86 21.30 28.62
C GLN A 305 -0.85 22.45 27.63
N ASN A 306 -1.45 23.55 28.10
CA ASN A 306 -1.51 24.92 27.57
C ASN A 306 -2.63 25.26 26.59
N GLN A 307 -3.86 25.30 27.10
CA GLN A 307 -4.69 26.50 26.89
C GLN A 307 -4.44 27.44 28.07
N SER A 308 -3.79 28.56 27.79
CA SER A 308 -3.53 29.65 28.71
C SER A 308 -4.82 30.22 29.27
N ALA A 309 -4.89 30.31 30.61
CA ALA A 309 -5.91 31.05 31.32
C ALA A 309 -5.82 32.54 30.96
N ASP A 310 -6.97 33.08 30.58
CA ASP A 310 -7.21 34.50 30.33
C ASP A 310 -7.39 35.21 31.70
N PRO A 311 -6.55 36.18 32.10
CA PRO A 311 -6.76 36.89 33.35
C PRO A 311 -7.77 38.01 33.13
N THR A 312 -9.01 37.76 33.50
CA THR A 312 -10.04 38.80 33.59
C THR A 312 -9.69 39.77 34.72
N PHE A 313 -9.37 41.00 34.34
CA PHE A 313 -9.29 42.16 35.21
C PHE A 313 -10.67 42.46 35.83
N PHE A 314 -10.82 42.24 37.14
CA PHE A 314 -11.84 42.90 37.95
C PHE A 314 -11.17 44.07 38.68
N ASN A 315 -11.57 45.29 38.36
CA ASN A 315 -11.21 46.48 39.13
C ASN A 315 -12.43 46.87 39.97
N GLU A 316 -12.34 46.65 41.28
CA GLU A 316 -13.29 47.16 42.27
C GLU A 316 -13.12 48.67 42.41
N SER A 317 -14.18 49.42 42.12
CA SER A 317 -14.38 50.74 42.73
C SER A 317 -15.87 50.98 42.92
N GLY A 318 -16.39 50.46 44.02
CA GLY A 318 -17.59 50.99 44.65
C GLY A 318 -17.19 52.09 45.61
N VAL A 319 -17.68 53.30 45.40
CA VAL A 319 -17.93 54.25 46.49
C VAL A 319 -19.32 54.83 46.29
N VAL A 320 -20.17 54.51 47.27
CA VAL A 320 -21.45 55.14 47.54
C VAL A 320 -21.15 56.47 48.24
N PHE A 321 -21.57 57.58 47.65
CA PHE A 321 -22.38 58.68 48.21
C PHE A 321 -22.61 59.73 47.12
#